data_AF-A0A6P2RR60-F1
#
_entry.id   AF-A0A6P2RR60-F1
#
_cell.length_a   1.000
_cell.length_b   1.000
_cell.length_c   1.000
_cell.angle_alpha   90.00
_cell.angle_beta   90.00
_cell.angle_gamma   90.00
#
_symmetry.space_group_name_H-M   'P 1'
#
loop_
_entity.id
_entity.type
_entity.pdbx_description
1 polymer ?
#
loop_
_entity_poly.entity_id
_entity_poly.type
_entity_poly.pdbx_seq_one_letter_code
_entity_poly.pdbx_strand_id
1 'polypeptide(L)'
;MDMPMKKKRQNVARQAAARGPLPELPKELLDQLVKGPMTPAEVQDLMLAFNKAVIERAMGAEMNLHLGYPAGQPKPPGQVNERNGASGKTVITDRGPVRVDVPRDRDGSFEPILIPKH
;
A
#
# COMPACT_ATOMS: atom_id res chain seq x y z
N MET A 1 -5.77 -30.57 25.86
CA MET A 1 -4.75 -29.63 25.36
C MET A 1 -5.42 -28.28 25.22
N ASP A 2 -5.08 -27.37 26.14
CA ASP A 2 -5.88 -26.20 26.48
C ASP A 2 -5.62 -24.97 25.58
N MET A 3 -6.63 -24.12 25.49
CA MET A 3 -6.85 -23.12 24.44
C MET A 3 -6.02 -21.82 24.59
N PRO A 4 -5.14 -21.44 23.64
CA PRO A 4 -4.46 -20.13 23.63
C PRO A 4 -5.27 -18.99 22.98
N MET A 5 -6.47 -19.24 22.45
CA MET A 5 -7.21 -18.26 21.64
C MET A 5 -7.81 -17.07 22.42
N LYS A 6 -8.14 -17.23 23.71
CA LYS A 6 -8.78 -16.16 24.52
C LYS A 6 -7.85 -14.96 24.74
N LYS A 7 -6.57 -15.21 25.04
CA LYS A 7 -5.56 -14.16 25.26
C LYS A 7 -5.25 -13.37 23.98
N LYS A 8 -5.17 -14.06 22.83
CA LYS A 8 -4.93 -13.43 21.53
C LYS A 8 -6.07 -12.48 21.16
N ARG A 9 -7.33 -12.92 21.30
CA ARG A 9 -8.54 -12.11 21.01
C ARG A 9 -8.64 -10.84 21.88
N GLN A 10 -8.33 -10.93 23.18
CA GLN A 10 -8.31 -9.77 24.07
C GLN A 10 -7.28 -8.70 23.64
N ASN A 11 -6.12 -9.12 23.11
CA ASN A 11 -5.11 -8.19 22.61
C ASN A 11 -5.51 -7.50 21.31
N VAL A 12 -6.17 -8.19 20.37
CA VAL A 12 -6.61 -7.57 19.11
C VAL A 12 -7.70 -6.52 19.36
N ALA A 13 -8.66 -6.82 20.25
CA ALA A 13 -9.71 -5.88 20.62
C ALA A 13 -9.15 -4.62 21.31
N ARG A 14 -8.14 -4.76 22.18
CA ARG A 14 -7.44 -3.63 22.79
C ARG A 14 -6.68 -2.78 21.76
N GLN A 15 -6.01 -3.41 20.79
CA GLN A 15 -5.36 -2.68 19.70
C GLN A 15 -6.35 -1.93 18.81
N ALA A 16 -7.51 -2.53 18.51
CA ALA A 16 -8.57 -1.85 17.76
C ALA A 16 -9.12 -0.64 18.53
N ALA A 17 -9.37 -0.79 19.84
CA ALA A 17 -9.85 0.30 20.69
C ALA A 17 -8.83 1.45 20.82
N ALA A 18 -7.53 1.15 20.79
CA ALA A 18 -6.46 2.15 20.91
C ALA A 18 -6.22 2.95 19.62
N ARG A 19 -6.64 2.46 18.44
CA ARG A 19 -6.42 3.11 17.14
C ARG A 19 -7.38 4.27 16.86
N GLY A 20 -8.39 4.48 17.70
CA GLY A 20 -9.45 5.47 17.45
C GLY A 20 -10.38 5.06 16.31
N PRO A 21 -11.38 5.91 15.98
CA PRO A 21 -12.27 5.64 14.85
C PRO A 21 -11.47 5.65 13.55
N LEU A 22 -11.77 4.70 12.67
CA LEU A 22 -11.23 4.72 11.31
C LEU A 22 -11.77 5.95 10.57
N PRO A 23 -10.99 6.53 9.64
CA PRO A 23 -11.48 7.62 8.81
C PRO A 23 -12.72 7.16 8.04
N GLU A 24 -13.72 8.03 7.93
CA GLU A 24 -14.90 7.76 7.13
C GLU A 24 -14.52 7.70 5.64
N LEU A 25 -14.97 6.65 4.96
CA LEU A 25 -14.81 6.52 3.53
C LEU A 25 -16.00 7.17 2.82
N PRO A 26 -15.78 7.97 1.76
CA PRO A 26 -16.85 8.54 0.96
C PRO A 26 -17.79 7.45 0.45
N LYS A 27 -19.10 7.70 0.49
CA LYS A 27 -20.11 6.73 0.03
C LYS A 27 -19.93 6.43 -1.45
N GLU A 28 -19.60 7.44 -2.24
CA GLU A 28 -19.36 7.31 -3.67
C GLU A 28 -18.19 6.36 -3.98
N LEU A 29 -17.16 6.33 -3.11
CA LEU A 29 -16.07 5.37 -3.24
C LEU A 29 -16.55 3.95 -2.95
N LEU A 30 -17.37 3.76 -1.92
CA LEU A 30 -17.94 2.46 -1.58
C LEU A 30 -18.85 1.93 -2.68
N ASP A 31 -19.67 2.79 -3.29
CA ASP A 31 -20.56 2.44 -4.40
C ASP A 31 -19.78 2.00 -5.64
N GLN A 32 -18.58 2.56 -5.88
CA GLN A 32 -17.69 2.14 -6.96
C GLN A 32 -17.05 0.77 -6.70
N LEU A 33 -16.70 0.47 -5.45
CA LEU A 33 -16.02 -0.75 -5.05
C LEU A 33 -16.99 -1.92 -4.80
N VAL A 34 -18.21 -1.64 -4.33
CA VAL A 34 -19.23 -2.63 -3.93
C VAL A 34 -20.47 -2.46 -4.80
N LYS A 35 -20.50 -3.17 -5.93
CA LYS A 35 -21.58 -3.06 -6.93
C LYS A 35 -22.76 -4.00 -6.69
N GLY A 36 -22.69 -4.84 -5.65
CA GLY A 36 -23.67 -5.86 -5.34
C GLY A 36 -23.20 -6.78 -4.21
N PRO A 37 -23.95 -7.86 -3.92
CA PRO A 37 -23.52 -8.85 -2.94
C PRO A 37 -22.15 -9.43 -3.30
N MET A 38 -21.27 -9.53 -2.31
CA MET A 38 -19.94 -10.12 -2.46
C MET A 38 -19.79 -11.29 -1.50
N THR A 39 -19.11 -12.34 -1.96
CA THR A 39 -18.65 -13.43 -1.13
C THR A 39 -17.50 -12.99 -0.22
N PRO A 40 -17.21 -13.71 0.88
CA PRO A 40 -16.06 -13.41 1.71
C PRO A 40 -14.73 -13.40 0.96
N ALA A 41 -14.58 -14.24 -0.07
CA ALA A 41 -13.37 -14.29 -0.90
C ALA A 41 -13.21 -13.03 -1.76
N GLU A 42 -14.29 -12.59 -2.43
CA GLU A 42 -14.26 -11.38 -3.25
C GLU A 42 -13.97 -10.12 -2.43
N VAL A 43 -14.46 -10.06 -1.18
CA VAL A 43 -14.11 -8.97 -0.26
C VAL A 43 -12.62 -8.99 0.07
N GLN A 44 -12.01 -10.16 0.26
CA GLN A 44 -10.58 -10.26 0.55
C GLN A 44 -9.74 -9.87 -0.67
N ASP A 45 -10.10 -10.32 -1.86
CA ASP A 45 -9.42 -9.97 -3.11
C ASP A 45 -9.49 -8.46 -3.36
N LEU A 46 -10.65 -7.84 -3.11
CA LEU A 46 -10.82 -6.38 -3.16
C LEU A 46 -9.88 -5.68 -2.18
N MET A 47 -9.77 -6.16 -0.94
CA MET A 47 -8.88 -5.57 0.07
C MET A 47 -7.40 -5.73 -0.31
N LEU A 48 -7.01 -6.86 -0.92
CA LEU A 48 -5.64 -7.07 -1.41
C LEU A 48 -5.33 -6.12 -2.59
N ALA A 49 -6.26 -5.97 -3.53
CA ALA A 49 -6.14 -5.05 -4.65
C ALA A 49 -6.06 -3.58 -4.17
N PHE A 50 -6.89 -3.20 -3.21
CA PHE A 50 -6.86 -1.88 -2.60
C PHE A 50 -5.53 -1.62 -1.90
N ASN A 51 -5.04 -2.57 -1.09
CA ASN A 51 -3.73 -2.47 -0.43
C ASN A 51 -2.59 -2.29 -1.45
N LYS A 52 -2.58 -3.07 -2.54
CA LYS A 52 -1.61 -2.91 -3.64
C LYS A 52 -1.63 -1.48 -4.19
N ALA A 53 -2.82 -1.01 -4.57
CA ALA A 53 -2.99 0.31 -5.19
C ALA A 53 -2.54 1.45 -4.26
N VAL A 54 -2.89 1.39 -2.98
CA VAL A 54 -2.48 2.40 -1.98
C VAL A 54 -0.96 2.40 -1.79
N ILE A 55 -0.35 1.22 -1.66
CA ILE A 55 1.10 1.09 -1.51
C ILE A 55 1.82 1.67 -2.73
N GLU A 56 1.46 1.24 -3.94
CA GLU A 56 2.10 1.70 -5.17
C GLU A 56 1.92 3.21 -5.39
N ARG A 57 0.75 3.75 -5.03
CA ARG A 57 0.50 5.20 -5.09
C ARG A 57 1.38 5.97 -4.11
N ALA A 58 1.51 5.49 -2.88
CA ALA A 58 2.34 6.11 -1.86
C ALA A 58 3.83 6.06 -2.24
N MET A 59 4.34 4.92 -2.69
CA MET A 59 5.73 4.81 -3.17
C MET A 59 5.98 5.66 -4.43
N GLY A 60 4.97 5.79 -5.30
CA GLY A 60 5.02 6.70 -6.44
C GLY A 60 5.19 8.17 -6.01
N ALA A 61 4.51 8.57 -4.94
CA ALA A 61 4.64 9.90 -4.33
C ALA A 61 6.02 10.10 -3.69
N GLU A 62 6.55 9.08 -2.99
CA GLU A 62 7.94 9.11 -2.48
C GLU A 62 8.94 9.33 -3.63
N MET A 63 8.78 8.61 -4.75
CA MET A 63 9.65 8.80 -5.92
C MET A 63 9.48 10.19 -6.56
N ASN A 64 8.27 10.76 -6.56
CA ASN A 64 8.08 12.13 -7.03
C ASN A 64 8.83 13.14 -6.15
N LEU A 65 8.85 12.93 -4.83
CA LEU A 65 9.62 13.76 -3.89
C LEU A 65 11.12 13.57 -4.10
N HIS A 66 11.59 12.32 -4.24
CA HIS A 66 13.00 11.98 -4.50
C HIS A 66 13.52 12.64 -5.78
N LEU A 67 12.74 12.59 -6.87
CA LEU A 67 13.10 13.18 -8.14
C LEU A 67 12.72 14.67 -8.23
N GLY A 68 11.91 15.22 -7.33
CA GLY A 68 11.45 16.60 -7.42
C GLY A 68 10.46 16.89 -8.57
N TYR A 69 9.95 15.87 -9.28
CA TYR A 69 8.90 16.06 -10.30
C TYR A 69 7.95 14.85 -10.42
N PRO A 70 6.69 15.06 -10.84
CA PRO A 70 5.72 14.00 -11.03
C PRO A 70 6.02 13.08 -12.22
N ALA A 71 5.58 11.83 -12.14
CA ALA A 71 5.58 10.93 -13.28
C ALA A 71 4.81 11.53 -14.48
N GLY A 72 5.39 11.40 -15.68
CA GLY A 72 4.82 11.92 -16.93
C GLY A 72 5.10 13.40 -17.20
N GLN A 73 5.72 14.12 -16.26
CA GLN A 73 6.17 15.49 -16.50
C GLN A 73 7.62 15.53 -17.01
N PRO A 74 7.99 16.56 -17.79
CA PRO A 74 9.37 16.73 -18.24
C PRO A 74 10.30 16.91 -17.03
N LYS A 75 11.51 16.37 -17.16
CA LYS A 75 12.56 16.48 -16.14
C LYS A 75 12.99 17.95 -15.98
N PRO A 76 13.15 18.45 -14.74
CA PRO A 76 13.65 19.80 -14.50
C PRO A 76 15.05 20.03 -15.12
N PRO A 77 15.36 21.24 -15.61
CA PRO A 77 16.69 21.57 -16.12
C PRO A 77 17.79 21.33 -15.07
N GLY A 78 18.91 20.75 -15.50
CA GLY A 78 20.04 20.45 -14.61
C GLY A 78 19.92 19.16 -13.80
N GLN A 79 18.76 18.49 -13.83
CA GLN A 79 18.61 17.20 -13.18
C GLN A 79 19.08 16.05 -14.08
N VAL A 80 20.02 15.25 -13.58
CA VAL A 80 20.57 14.10 -14.31
C VAL A 80 19.71 12.86 -14.10
N ASN A 81 19.38 12.56 -12.84
CA ASN A 81 18.61 11.37 -12.46
C ASN A 81 17.17 11.41 -12.96
N GLU A 82 16.60 10.24 -13.24
CA GLU A 82 15.24 10.09 -13.74
C GLU A 82 14.63 8.76 -13.35
N ARG A 83 13.32 8.64 -13.52
CA ARG A 83 12.60 7.39 -13.25
C ARG A 83 12.98 6.30 -14.27
N ASN A 84 13.26 5.09 -13.78
CA ASN A 84 13.71 3.94 -14.58
C ASN A 84 12.81 2.70 -14.35
N GLY A 85 11.51 2.89 -14.59
CA GLY A 85 10.48 1.86 -14.42
C GLY A 85 10.27 1.45 -12.96
N ALA A 86 9.88 0.19 -12.77
CA ALA A 86 9.57 -0.39 -11.47
C ALA A 86 10.08 -1.84 -11.35
N SER A 87 10.09 -2.39 -10.14
CA SER A 87 10.41 -3.79 -9.86
C SER A 87 9.39 -4.40 -8.92
N GLY A 88 8.96 -5.61 -9.25
CA GLY A 88 8.00 -6.29 -8.39
C GLY A 88 8.65 -6.78 -7.08
N LYS A 89 8.01 -6.48 -5.95
CA LYS A 89 8.31 -7.02 -4.61
C LYS A 89 7.04 -7.64 -4.03
N THR A 90 7.16 -8.76 -3.34
CA THR A 90 6.03 -9.38 -2.63
C THR A 90 6.10 -8.96 -1.17
N VAL A 91 5.11 -8.21 -0.72
CA VAL A 91 4.99 -7.71 0.65
C VAL A 91 4.06 -8.63 1.42
N ILE A 92 4.51 -9.12 2.57
CA ILE A 92 3.66 -9.91 3.46
C ILE A 92 2.85 -8.95 4.32
N THR A 93 1.52 -9.01 4.19
CA THR A 93 0.59 -8.23 5.00
C THR A 93 -0.22 -9.14 5.91
N ASP A 94 -0.89 -8.58 6.91
CA ASP A 94 -1.80 -9.34 7.80
C ASP A 94 -2.95 -10.01 7.04
N ARG A 95 -3.30 -9.51 5.85
CA ARG A 95 -4.36 -10.08 4.98
C ARG A 95 -3.83 -11.07 3.94
N GLY A 96 -2.51 -11.22 3.84
CA GLY A 96 -1.85 -12.09 2.86
C GLY A 96 -0.73 -11.40 2.07
N PRO A 97 -0.02 -12.16 1.24
CA PRO A 97 1.02 -11.61 0.37
C PRO A 97 0.41 -10.74 -0.73
N VAL A 98 1.02 -9.58 -0.99
CA VAL A 98 0.64 -8.66 -2.06
C VAL A 98 1.84 -8.39 -2.96
N ARG A 99 1.69 -8.62 -4.27
CA ARG A 99 2.71 -8.28 -5.27
C ARG A 99 2.56 -6.81 -5.66
N VAL A 100 3.56 -5.99 -5.32
CA VAL A 100 3.60 -4.55 -5.62
C VAL A 100 4.75 -4.20 -6.55
N ASP A 101 4.57 -3.17 -7.36
CA ASP A 101 5.60 -2.62 -8.24
C ASP A 101 6.28 -1.40 -7.60
N VAL A 102 7.53 -1.60 -7.17
CA VAL A 102 8.36 -0.60 -6.49
C VAL A 102 9.04 0.29 -7.54
N PRO A 103 8.83 1.62 -7.52
CA PRO A 103 9.46 2.52 -8.47
C PRO A 103 10.97 2.57 -8.27
N ARG A 104 11.71 2.81 -9.36
CA ARG A 104 13.17 2.96 -9.34
C ARG A 104 13.60 4.21 -10.09
N ASP A 105 14.73 4.76 -9.68
CA ASP A 105 15.45 5.81 -10.38
C ASP A 105 16.60 5.22 -11.21
N ARG A 106 17.17 6.01 -12.11
CA ARG A 106 18.25 5.59 -13.02
C ARG A 106 19.55 5.38 -12.27
N ASP A 107 19.83 6.25 -11.30
CA ASP A 107 21.06 6.22 -10.52
C ASP A 107 21.02 5.19 -9.37
N GLY A 108 19.85 4.58 -9.11
CA GLY A 108 19.67 3.61 -8.02
C GLY A 108 19.73 4.21 -6.61
N SER A 109 19.66 5.53 -6.51
CA SER A 109 19.78 6.32 -5.27
C SER A 109 18.48 6.40 -4.48
N PHE A 110 17.34 5.98 -5.06
CA PHE A 110 16.06 6.01 -4.36
C PHE A 110 16.02 4.99 -3.21
N GLU A 111 15.77 5.46 -1.99
CA GLU A 111 15.59 4.67 -0.78
C GLU A 111 14.15 4.80 -0.27
N PRO A 112 13.23 3.90 -0.66
CA PRO A 112 11.82 3.98 -0.25
C PRO A 112 11.65 3.80 1.25
N ILE A 113 10.78 4.62 1.85
CA ILE A 113 10.53 4.63 3.29
C ILE A 113 9.44 3.62 3.64
N LEU A 114 8.34 3.61 2.87
CA LEU A 114 7.19 2.75 3.16
C LEU A 114 7.55 1.26 3.12
N ILE A 115 8.29 0.84 2.09
CA ILE A 115 8.80 -0.53 1.95
C ILE A 115 10.30 -0.45 1.66
N PRO A 116 11.16 -0.65 2.68
CA PRO A 116 12.60 -0.65 2.50
C PRO A 116 13.07 -1.68 1.48
N LYS A 117 14.28 -1.49 0.92
CA LYS A 117 14.83 -2.40 -0.11
C LYS A 117 14.95 -3.85 0.39
N HIS A 118 15.46 -4.03 1.60
CA HIS A 118 15.70 -5.33 2.24
C HIS A 118 14.78 -5.52 3.45
#